data_AF-A0A920SD25-F1
#
_entry.id   AF-A0A920SD25-F1
#
_cell.length_a   1.000
_cell.length_b   1.000
_cell.length_c   1.000
_cell.angle_alpha   90.00
_cell.angle_beta   90.00
_cell.angle_gamma   90.00
#
_symmetry.space_group_name_H-M   'P 1'
#
loop_
_entity.id
_entity.type
_entity.pdbx_description
1 polymer ?
#
loop_
_entity_poly.entity_id
_entity_poly.type
_entity_poly.pdbx_seq_one_letter_code
_entity_poly.pdbx_strand_id
1 'polypeptide(L)'
;MYLIAVLYKDARQDSRAIPAETALEMATIMGAEALGLDNEIGSLEPGKKADLVMFDTRRPEWQTLFNPVNNLVYNSDGGVSTQ
;
A
#
# COMPACT_ATOMS: atom_id res chain seq x y z
N MET A 1 -4.64 3.86 -2.05
CA MET A 1 -4.31 3.69 -0.62
C MET A 1 -4.58 4.94 0.20
N TYR A 2 -4.23 6.14 -0.29
CA TYR A 2 -4.49 7.43 0.35
C TYR A 2 -5.89 7.58 1.00
N LEU A 3 -6.95 7.17 0.30
CA LEU A 3 -8.33 7.33 0.75
C LEU A 3 -8.58 6.73 2.14
N ILE A 4 -8.16 5.48 2.38
CA ILE A 4 -8.36 4.83 3.69
C ILE A 4 -7.45 5.44 4.75
N ALA A 5 -6.20 5.74 4.40
CA ALA A 5 -5.21 6.30 5.33
C ALA A 5 -5.54 7.73 5.78
N VAL A 6 -6.33 8.49 5.00
CA VAL A 6 -6.68 9.88 5.30
C VAL A 6 -8.12 10.06 5.76
N LEU A 7 -9.10 9.52 5.03
CA LEU A 7 -10.50 9.72 5.41
C LEU A 7 -10.86 9.05 6.72
N TYR A 8 -10.32 7.86 7.00
CA TYR A 8 -10.65 7.13 8.21
C TYR A 8 -10.14 7.83 9.47
N LYS A 9 -8.91 8.37 9.42
CA LYS A 9 -8.33 9.12 10.54
C LYS A 9 -8.98 10.49 10.72
N ASP A 10 -9.34 11.16 9.64
CA ASP A 10 -10.03 12.45 9.68
C ASP A 10 -11.43 12.31 10.29
N ALA A 11 -12.19 11.30 9.85
CA ALA A 11 -13.50 10.98 10.42
C ALA A 11 -13.47 10.66 11.92
N ARG A 12 -12.34 10.14 12.42
CA ARG A 12 -12.15 9.82 13.85
C ARG A 12 -11.34 10.84 14.64
N GLN A 13 -10.86 11.91 13.98
CA GLN A 13 -9.96 12.91 14.56
C GLN A 13 -8.74 12.28 15.28
N ASP A 14 -8.28 11.11 14.82
CA ASP A 14 -7.14 10.40 15.38
C ASP A 14 -6.14 10.09 14.28
N SER A 15 -5.10 10.91 14.22
CA SER A 15 -4.04 10.84 13.21
C SER A 15 -3.24 9.54 13.23
N ARG A 16 -3.37 8.71 14.29
CA ARG A 16 -2.68 7.42 14.44
C ARG A 16 -3.57 6.22 14.13
N ALA A 17 -4.85 6.44 13.81
CA ALA A 17 -5.82 5.36 13.66
C ALA A 17 -5.47 4.36 12.55
N ILE A 18 -4.87 4.81 11.44
CA ILE A 18 -4.40 3.97 10.34
C ILE A 18 -3.00 4.42 9.93
N PRO A 19 -1.95 3.76 10.44
CA PRO A 19 -0.58 3.92 9.95
C PRO A 19 -0.45 3.56 8.47
N ALA A 20 0.65 4.00 7.85
CA ALA A 20 0.92 3.75 6.44
C ALA A 20 1.08 2.26 6.14
N GLU A 21 1.73 1.54 7.05
CA GLU A 21 1.94 0.09 7.02
C GLU A 21 0.59 -0.65 7.02
N THR A 22 -0.30 -0.29 7.94
CA THR A 22 -1.66 -0.87 8.00
C THR A 22 -2.46 -0.56 6.74
N ALA A 23 -2.35 0.65 6.19
CA ALA A 23 -3.01 0.97 4.92
C ALA A 23 -2.47 0.13 3.74
N LEU A 24 -1.19 -0.24 3.76
CA LEU A 24 -0.59 -1.15 2.79
C LEU A 24 -1.09 -2.59 2.97
N GLU A 25 -1.12 -3.08 4.21
CA GLU A 25 -1.66 -4.41 4.53
C GLU A 25 -3.14 -4.54 4.13
N MET A 26 -3.95 -3.50 4.40
CA MET A 26 -5.35 -3.39 3.95
C MET A 26 -5.49 -3.46 2.42
N ALA A 27 -4.51 -2.95 1.69
CA ALA A 27 -4.50 -2.98 0.23
C ALA A 27 -3.91 -4.28 -0.35
N THR A 28 -3.27 -5.11 0.47
CA THR A 28 -2.63 -6.36 0.04
C THR A 28 -3.18 -7.56 0.82
N ILE A 29 -2.49 -8.00 1.89
CA ILE A 29 -2.76 -9.26 2.57
C ILE A 29 -4.13 -9.29 3.25
N MET A 30 -4.54 -8.22 3.95
CA MET A 30 -5.85 -8.20 4.61
C MET A 30 -6.99 -8.16 3.57
N GLY A 31 -6.74 -7.57 2.40
CA GLY A 31 -7.67 -7.62 1.28
C GLY A 31 -7.80 -9.04 0.71
N ALA A 32 -6.68 -9.76 0.60
CA ALA A 32 -6.67 -11.16 0.17
C ALA A 32 -7.37 -12.07 1.19
N GLU A 33 -7.12 -11.89 2.49
CA GLU A 33 -7.81 -12.60 3.59
C GLU A 33 -9.32 -12.36 3.55
N ALA A 34 -9.74 -11.12 3.36
CA ALA A 34 -11.16 -10.77 3.27
C ALA A 34 -11.87 -11.46 2.08
N LEU A 35 -11.12 -11.83 1.04
CA LEU A 35 -11.60 -12.56 -0.13
C LEU A 35 -11.35 -14.08 -0.06
N GLY A 36 -10.69 -14.57 0.99
CA GLY A 36 -10.29 -15.98 1.12
C GLY A 36 -9.21 -16.42 0.12
N LEU A 37 -8.41 -15.47 -0.40
CA LEU A 37 -7.36 -15.68 -1.39
C LEU A 37 -5.94 -15.51 -0.80
N ASP A 38 -5.81 -15.39 0.52
CA ASP A 38 -4.56 -15.17 1.24
C ASP A 38 -3.52 -16.28 1.02
N ASN A 39 -3.96 -17.50 0.72
CA ASN A 39 -3.08 -18.61 0.35
C ASN A 39 -2.51 -18.49 -1.08
N GLU A 40 -3.09 -17.62 -1.91
CA GLU A 40 -2.71 -17.46 -3.32
C GLU A 40 -2.04 -16.11 -3.60
N ILE A 41 -2.47 -15.02 -2.96
CA ILE A 41 -2.05 -13.64 -3.26
C ILE A 41 -1.93 -12.79 -1.99
N GLY A 42 -1.51 -11.54 -2.14
CA GLY A 42 -1.52 -10.54 -1.06
C GLY A 42 -0.22 -10.42 -0.26
N SER A 43 0.73 -11.35 -0.41
CA SER A 43 2.08 -11.23 0.16
C SER A 43 3.15 -11.88 -0.73
N LEU A 44 4.41 -11.49 -0.51
CA LEU A 44 5.57 -11.99 -1.24
C LEU A 44 6.17 -13.22 -0.53
N GLU A 45 5.55 -14.37 -0.74
CA GLU A 45 5.96 -15.63 -0.11
C GLU A 45 6.10 -16.77 -1.13
N PRO A 46 7.04 -17.70 -0.94
CA PRO A 46 7.17 -18.87 -1.81
C PRO A 46 5.86 -19.66 -1.90
N GLY A 47 5.45 -20.01 -3.12
CA GLY A 47 4.22 -20.78 -3.37
C GLY A 47 2.98 -19.94 -3.68
N LYS A 48 3.00 -18.63 -3.40
CA LYS A 48 1.95 -17.70 -3.83
C LYS A 48 2.14 -17.27 -5.29
N LYS A 49 1.07 -16.80 -5.93
CA LYS A 49 1.07 -16.28 -7.30
C LYS A 49 1.90 -14.99 -7.37
N ALA A 50 2.50 -14.75 -8.54
CA ALA A 50 3.33 -13.58 -8.80
C ALA A 50 2.50 -12.33 -9.14
N ASP A 51 1.60 -11.95 -8.24
CA ASP A 51 0.78 -10.74 -8.36
C ASP A 51 1.59 -9.53 -7.85
N LEU A 52 2.50 -9.06 -8.72
CA LEU A 52 3.49 -8.03 -8.38
C LEU A 52 3.19 -6.70 -9.06
N VAL A 53 3.47 -5.61 -8.34
CA VAL A 53 3.41 -4.24 -8.86
C VAL A 53 4.74 -3.55 -8.58
N MET A 54 5.31 -2.92 -9.60
CA MET A 54 6.54 -2.14 -9.50
C MET A 54 6.24 -0.64 -9.54
N PHE A 55 6.86 0.10 -8.61
CA PHE A 55 6.77 1.56 -8.54
C PHE A 55 8.14 2.18 -8.84
N ASP A 56 8.17 3.13 -9.78
CA ASP A 56 9.40 3.88 -10.09
C ASP A 56 9.61 5.00 -9.08
N THR A 57 10.58 4.81 -8.19
CA THR A 57 10.94 5.75 -7.12
C THR A 57 11.79 6.92 -7.59
N ARG A 58 12.12 7.00 -8.88
CA ARG A 58 12.93 8.10 -9.45
C ARG A 58 12.09 9.29 -9.90
N ARG A 59 10.76 9.17 -9.88
CA ARG A 59 9.86 10.24 -10.30
C ARG A 59 9.82 11.38 -9.25
N PRO A 60 9.50 12.63 -9.64
CA PRO A 60 9.51 13.79 -8.74
C PRO A 60 8.66 13.60 -7.47
N GLU A 61 7.56 12.87 -7.57
CA GLU A 61 6.63 12.61 -6.48
C GLU A 61 7.24 11.72 -5.37
N TRP A 62 8.36 11.06 -5.66
CA TRP A 62 9.08 10.18 -4.73
C TRP A 62 10.31 10.82 -4.07
N GLN A 63 10.65 12.08 -4.35
CA GLN A 63 11.96 12.65 -4.02
C GLN A 63 12.35 12.70 -2.52
N THR A 64 11.41 12.44 -1.61
CA THR A 64 11.68 12.36 -0.16
C THR A 64 11.65 10.90 0.33
N LEU A 65 12.58 10.05 -0.13
CA LEU A 65 12.66 8.60 0.17
C LEU A 65 13.09 8.25 1.61
N PHE A 66 12.75 9.05 2.63
CA PHE A 66 13.10 8.70 4.02
C PHE A 66 12.33 7.47 4.52
N ASN A 67 11.08 7.28 4.09
CA ASN A 67 10.30 6.08 4.35
C ASN A 67 9.49 5.73 3.08
N PRO A 68 9.84 4.64 2.38
CA PRO A 68 9.21 4.27 1.11
C PRO A 68 7.74 3.86 1.27
N VAL A 69 7.34 3.32 2.42
CA VAL A 69 5.95 2.94 2.70
C VAL A 69 5.08 4.20 2.86
N ASN A 70 5.58 5.20 3.59
CA ASN A 70 4.89 6.49 3.69
C ASN A 70 4.74 7.16 2.33
N ASN A 71 5.79 7.15 1.50
CA ASN A 71 5.70 7.71 0.15
C ASN A 71 4.70 6.94 -0.72
N LEU A 72 4.70 5.61 -0.65
CA LEU A 72 3.77 4.79 -1.39
C LEU A 72 2.31 5.09 -0.99
N VAL A 73 2.04 5.24 0.30
CA VAL A 73 0.66 5.43 0.80
C VAL A 73 0.15 6.84 0.53
N TYR A 74 0.99 7.86 0.73
CA TYR A 74 0.57 9.26 0.76
C TYR A 74 0.93 10.09 -0.48
N ASN A 75 2.04 9.75 -1.16
CA ASN A 75 2.60 10.57 -2.23
C ASN A 75 2.52 9.90 -3.62
N SER A 76 2.19 8.61 -3.70
CA SER A 76 2.06 7.92 -4.98
C SER A 76 0.76 8.27 -5.70
N ASP A 77 0.86 8.45 -7.02
CA ASP A 77 -0.25 8.78 -7.92
C ASP A 77 -0.89 7.54 -8.57
N GLY A 78 -0.47 6.34 -8.17
CA GLY A 78 -0.88 5.07 -8.80
C GLY A 78 -0.17 4.78 -10.13
N GLY A 79 0.78 5.61 -10.56
CA GLY A 79 1.60 5.34 -11.73
C GLY A 79 2.56 4.18 -11.48
N VAL A 80 2.28 3.04 -12.11
CA VAL A 80 3.08 1.83 -12.03
C VAL A 80 3.99 1.73 -13.25
N SER A 81 5.24 1.31 -13.04
CA SER A 81 6.15 1.06 -14.15
C SER A 81 5.81 -0.30 -14.78
N THR A 82 5.26 -0.27 -15.99
CA THR A 82 5.08 -1.45 -16.83
C THR A 82 6.36 -1.67 -17.64
N GLN A 83 7.18 -2.62 -17.20
CA GLN A 83 8.24 -3.20 -18.03
C GLN A 83 7.81 -4.60 -18.47
#